data_AF-A0A379S4S7-F1
#
_entry.id   AF-A0A379S4S7-F1
#
_cell.length_a   1.000
_cell.length_b   1.000
_cell.length_c   1.000
_cell.angle_alpha   90.00
_cell.angle_beta   90.00
_cell.angle_gamma   90.00
#
_symmetry.space_group_name_H-M   'P 1'
#
loop_
_entity.id
_entity.type
_entity.pdbx_description
1 polymer ?
#
loop_
_entity_poly.entity_id
_entity_poly.type
_entity_poly.pdbx_seq_one_letter_code
_entity_poly.pdbx_strand_id
1 'polypeptide(L)'
;MNTASTQLADSALDDFRLIIKAAADVDLAPGIKIPHESMADLIAVDIYDGDKKLLQQTTDWLTESMGRMENVSDEALQRGINVVQQGLREGRGVDFIANRLADEMEIPYRRARNVARNEIGNQAWNLEEANARIAGMNIYRWRGMLDERERKEHVEREGKAYTPTRPPRDGNPGQPNGCRCFPEWLFSASDVEEAEKEIAARNTG
;
A
#
# COMPACT_ATOMS: atom_id res chain seq x y z
N MET A 1 5.22 28.07 6.94
CA MET A 1 4.42 28.47 5.77
C MET A 1 4.10 27.24 4.91
N ASN A 2 3.45 26.19 5.45
CA ASN A 2 3.24 24.96 4.69
C ASN A 2 2.00 24.14 5.09
N THR A 3 1.06 24.74 5.84
CA THR A 3 -0.16 24.07 6.31
C THR A 3 -1.40 24.61 5.61
N ALA A 4 -1.42 25.92 5.37
CA ALA A 4 -2.50 26.59 4.64
C ALA A 4 -2.54 26.21 3.15
N SER A 5 -1.37 26.05 2.49
CA SER A 5 -1.30 25.63 1.08
C SER A 5 -1.74 24.18 0.88
N THR A 6 -1.46 23.30 1.83
CA THR A 6 -1.88 21.88 1.78
C THR A 6 -3.38 21.75 2.01
N GLN A 7 -3.94 22.46 3.00
CA GLN A 7 -5.39 22.52 3.21
C GLN A 7 -6.16 23.09 2.02
N LEU A 8 -5.62 24.11 1.36
CA LEU A 8 -6.22 24.67 0.15
C LEU A 8 -6.18 23.67 -1.02
N ALA A 9 -5.08 22.93 -1.19
CA ALA A 9 -4.96 21.88 -2.20
C ALA A 9 -5.92 20.71 -1.95
N ASP A 10 -6.06 20.26 -0.70
CA ASP A 10 -6.97 19.17 -0.32
C ASP A 10 -8.44 19.57 -0.52
N SER A 11 -8.82 20.81 -0.14
CA SER A 11 -10.17 21.31 -0.38
C SER A 11 -10.49 21.46 -1.87
N ALA A 12 -9.50 21.91 -2.67
CA ALA A 12 -9.66 22.01 -4.11
C ALA A 12 -9.80 20.63 -4.77
N LEU A 13 -9.12 19.61 -4.24
CA LEU A 13 -9.22 18.23 -4.72
C LEU A 13 -10.60 17.62 -4.43
N ASP A 14 -11.16 17.89 -3.24
CA ASP A 14 -12.48 17.40 -2.85
C ASP A 14 -13.62 18.13 -3.58
N ASP A 15 -13.49 19.44 -3.80
CA ASP A 15 -14.41 20.21 -4.63
C ASP A 15 -14.38 19.72 -6.08
N PHE A 16 -13.18 19.42 -6.62
CA PHE A 16 -13.03 18.88 -7.96
C PHE A 16 -13.64 17.47 -8.11
N ARG A 17 -13.47 16.61 -7.11
CA ARG A 17 -14.12 15.28 -7.05
C ARG A 17 -15.64 15.39 -7.00
N LEU A 18 -16.17 16.37 -6.28
CA LEU A 18 -17.61 16.61 -6.18
C LEU A 18 -18.17 17.11 -7.52
N ILE A 19 -17.47 18.03 -8.18
CA ILE A 19 -17.82 18.56 -9.52
C ILE A 19 -17.81 17.45 -10.56
N ILE A 20 -16.80 16.58 -10.57
CA ILE A 20 -16.72 15.45 -11.51
C ILE A 20 -17.83 14.44 -11.26
N LYS A 21 -18.13 14.10 -10.00
CA LYS A 21 -19.25 13.20 -9.67
C LYS A 21 -20.61 13.80 -10.04
N ALA A 22 -20.78 15.12 -9.91
CA ALA A 22 -22.00 15.82 -10.30
C ALA A 22 -22.12 15.99 -11.83
N ALA A 23 -21.00 15.94 -12.55
CA ALA A 23 -20.94 16.01 -14.02
C ALA A 23 -21.00 14.64 -14.71
N ALA A 24 -20.89 13.55 -13.96
CA ALA A 24 -21.19 12.22 -14.46
C ALA A 24 -22.66 12.23 -14.92
N ASP A 25 -22.88 12.10 -16.23
CA ASP A 25 -24.17 12.16 -16.92
C ASP A 25 -24.71 13.55 -17.32
N VAL A 26 -23.89 14.62 -17.27
CA VAL A 26 -24.28 15.96 -17.74
C VAL A 26 -23.35 16.44 -18.86
N ASP A 27 -23.93 16.87 -19.99
CA ASP A 27 -23.20 17.56 -21.06
C ASP A 27 -22.74 18.94 -20.55
N LEU A 28 -21.45 19.08 -20.25
CA LEU A 28 -20.85 20.28 -19.64
C LEU A 28 -20.95 21.53 -20.53
N ALA A 29 -20.94 21.35 -21.86
CA ALA A 29 -21.18 22.38 -22.86
C ALA A 29 -21.44 21.74 -24.24
N PRO A 30 -22.07 22.45 -25.20
CA PRO A 30 -22.23 21.95 -26.56
C PRO A 30 -20.90 21.55 -27.19
N GLY A 31 -20.73 20.25 -27.49
CA GLY A 31 -19.51 19.69 -28.11
C GLY A 31 -18.46 19.16 -27.14
N ILE A 32 -18.65 19.29 -25.81
CA ILE A 32 -17.78 18.68 -24.81
C ILE A 32 -18.46 17.40 -24.30
N LYS A 33 -18.07 16.25 -24.84
CA LYS A 33 -18.48 14.93 -24.35
C LYS A 33 -17.37 14.34 -23.49
N ILE A 34 -17.70 13.91 -22.28
CA ILE A 34 -16.79 13.11 -21.46
C ILE A 34 -16.84 11.67 -22.02
N PRO A 35 -15.69 11.06 -22.41
CA PRO A 35 -15.69 9.70 -22.92
C PRO A 35 -16.16 8.72 -21.84
N HIS A 36 -17.02 7.77 -22.23
CA HIS A 36 -17.49 6.69 -21.35
C HIS A 36 -16.42 5.63 -21.05
N GLU A 37 -15.25 5.72 -21.67
CA GLU A 37 -14.17 4.76 -21.44
C GLU A 37 -13.45 5.05 -20.12
N SER A 38 -13.44 4.02 -19.27
CA SER A 38 -12.70 3.87 -18.01
C SER A 38 -12.22 5.18 -17.37
N MET A 39 -13.12 5.82 -16.61
CA MET A 39 -12.77 6.88 -15.65
C MET A 39 -11.56 6.56 -14.75
N ALA A 40 -11.14 5.30 -14.62
CA ALA A 40 -9.98 4.91 -13.85
C ALA A 40 -8.68 5.60 -14.32
N ASP A 41 -8.51 5.85 -15.64
CA ASP A 41 -7.31 6.55 -16.14
C ASP A 41 -7.36 8.06 -15.86
N LEU A 42 -8.55 8.64 -15.63
CA LEU A 42 -8.73 10.05 -15.26
C LEU A 42 -8.63 10.29 -13.74
N ILE A 43 -8.67 9.22 -12.93
CA ILE A 43 -8.58 9.26 -11.46
C ILE A 43 -7.23 8.71 -10.97
N ALA A 44 -6.32 8.33 -11.86
CA ALA A 44 -4.98 7.91 -11.47
C ALA A 44 -4.21 9.11 -10.87
N VAL A 45 -4.24 9.20 -9.54
CA VAL A 45 -3.37 10.13 -8.80
C VAL A 45 -2.00 9.47 -8.75
N ASP A 46 -1.06 10.00 -9.54
CA ASP A 46 0.34 9.63 -9.41
C ASP A 46 0.86 10.19 -8.08
N ILE A 47 0.91 9.33 -7.05
CA ILE A 47 1.42 9.70 -5.72
C ILE A 47 2.91 10.07 -5.74
N TYR A 48 3.60 9.83 -6.85
CA TYR A 48 5.02 10.14 -7.04
C TYR A 48 5.23 11.45 -7.81
N ASP A 49 4.18 12.06 -8.35
CA ASP A 49 4.29 13.33 -9.06
C ASP A 49 4.72 14.44 -8.09
N GLY A 50 5.86 15.08 -8.39
CA GLY A 50 6.48 16.09 -7.53
C GLY A 50 7.37 15.56 -6.38
N ASP A 51 7.35 14.27 -6.03
CA ASP A 51 8.19 13.69 -4.95
C ASP A 51 9.20 12.66 -5.47
N LYS A 52 10.33 13.18 -5.99
CA LYS A 52 11.47 12.35 -6.45
C LYS A 52 12.05 11.47 -5.36
N LYS A 53 11.92 11.86 -4.08
CA LYS A 53 12.47 11.09 -2.96
C LYS A 53 11.61 9.86 -2.71
N LEU A 54 10.29 9.99 -2.75
CA LEU A 54 9.35 8.86 -2.63
C LEU A 54 9.54 7.85 -3.77
N LEU A 55 9.79 8.34 -4.99
CA LEU A 55 10.08 7.49 -6.15
C LEU A 55 11.37 6.69 -5.97
N GLN A 56 12.44 7.34 -5.48
CA GLN A 56 13.71 6.66 -5.18
C GLN A 56 13.53 5.63 -4.08
N GLN A 57 12.85 6.00 -2.98
CA GLN A 57 12.58 5.08 -1.86
C GLN A 57 11.79 3.85 -2.30
N THR A 58 10.79 4.03 -3.17
CA THR A 58 10.04 2.90 -3.73
C THR A 58 10.92 2.00 -4.59
N THR A 59 11.82 2.58 -5.37
CA THR A 59 12.79 1.82 -6.18
C THR A 59 13.73 1.02 -5.28
N ASP A 60 14.23 1.62 -4.21
CA ASP A 60 15.13 0.98 -3.24
C ASP A 60 14.42 -0.20 -2.55
N TRP A 61 13.17 -0.02 -2.12
CA TRP A 61 12.35 -1.06 -1.51
C TRP A 61 12.04 -2.22 -2.48
N LEU A 62 11.69 -1.92 -3.73
CA LEU A 62 11.46 -2.95 -4.74
C LEU A 62 12.74 -3.73 -5.03
N THR A 63 13.88 -3.05 -5.10
CA THR A 63 15.20 -3.68 -5.29
C THR A 63 15.53 -4.60 -4.12
N GLU A 64 15.30 -4.17 -2.88
CA GLU A 64 15.54 -4.98 -1.69
C GLU A 64 14.61 -6.19 -1.62
N SER A 65 13.31 -5.99 -1.88
CA SER A 65 12.28 -7.04 -1.86
C SER A 65 12.52 -8.08 -2.95
N MET A 66 12.53 -7.64 -4.21
CA MET A 66 12.64 -8.52 -5.38
C MET A 66 14.06 -9.07 -5.57
N GLY A 67 15.10 -8.41 -5.03
CA GLY A 67 16.49 -8.89 -5.09
C GLY A 67 16.72 -10.23 -4.37
N ARG A 68 15.76 -10.68 -3.55
CA ARG A 68 15.78 -12.01 -2.91
C ARG A 68 15.20 -13.11 -3.80
N MET A 69 14.73 -12.79 -5.01
CA MET A 69 14.16 -13.76 -5.92
C MET A 69 15.24 -14.70 -6.49
N GLU A 70 15.05 -15.99 -6.28
CA GLU A 70 15.95 -17.01 -6.84
C GLU A 70 15.58 -17.37 -8.29
N ASN A 71 16.55 -17.85 -9.07
CA ASN A 71 16.32 -18.34 -10.44
C ASN A 71 15.73 -17.27 -11.38
N VAL A 72 16.21 -16.04 -11.30
CA VAL A 72 15.89 -14.92 -12.20
C VAL A 72 17.20 -14.19 -12.50
N SER A 73 17.42 -13.74 -13.74
CA SER A 73 18.60 -12.95 -14.08
C SER A 73 18.47 -11.51 -13.56
N ASP A 74 19.60 -10.83 -13.33
CA ASP A 74 19.60 -9.42 -12.91
C ASP A 74 18.84 -8.52 -13.90
N GLU A 75 18.93 -8.84 -15.20
CA GLU A 75 18.20 -8.11 -16.24
C GLU A 75 16.68 -8.32 -16.13
N ALA A 76 16.23 -9.57 -15.97
CA ALA A 76 14.81 -9.87 -15.78
C ALA A 76 14.28 -9.27 -14.47
N LEU A 77 15.09 -9.30 -13.40
CA LEU A 77 14.78 -8.64 -12.14
C LEU A 77 14.54 -7.14 -12.36
N GLN A 78 15.43 -6.47 -13.10
CA GLN A 78 15.30 -5.04 -13.31
C GLN A 78 14.12 -4.65 -14.20
N ARG A 79 13.80 -5.46 -15.22
CA ARG A 79 12.55 -5.30 -15.97
C ARG A 79 11.33 -5.47 -15.05
N GLY A 80 11.37 -6.45 -14.16
CA GLY A 80 10.32 -6.67 -13.15
C GLY A 80 10.10 -5.48 -12.22
N ILE A 81 11.19 -4.90 -11.68
CA ILE A 81 11.12 -3.71 -10.82
C ILE A 81 10.44 -2.55 -11.55
N ASN A 82 10.83 -2.29 -12.80
CA ASN A 82 10.21 -1.24 -13.63
C ASN A 82 8.71 -1.48 -13.83
N VAL A 83 8.30 -2.73 -14.07
CA VAL A 83 6.88 -3.10 -14.23
C VAL A 83 6.09 -2.80 -12.96
N VAL A 84 6.59 -3.20 -11.79
CA VAL A 84 5.91 -2.94 -10.52
C VAL A 84 5.84 -1.44 -10.25
N GLN A 85 6.95 -0.72 -10.43
CA GLN A 85 7.00 0.73 -10.22
C GLN A 85 6.04 1.48 -11.15
N GLN A 86 5.94 1.08 -12.41
CA GLN A 86 4.96 1.63 -13.35
C GLN A 86 3.53 1.31 -12.91
N GLY A 87 3.27 0.06 -12.54
CA GLY A 87 1.95 -0.36 -12.07
C GLY A 87 1.49 0.40 -10.82
N LEU A 88 2.40 0.66 -9.88
CA LEU A 88 2.12 1.46 -8.69
C LEU A 88 1.83 2.93 -9.04
N ARG A 89 2.65 3.54 -9.91
CA ARG A 89 2.43 4.93 -10.40
C ARG A 89 1.09 5.10 -11.09
N GLU A 90 0.71 4.13 -11.90
CA GLU A 90 -0.54 4.16 -12.68
C GLU A 90 -1.76 3.63 -11.90
N GLY A 91 -1.60 3.22 -10.63
CA GLY A 91 -2.70 2.66 -9.83
C GLY A 91 -3.28 1.35 -10.40
N ARG A 92 -2.46 0.56 -11.10
CA ARG A 92 -2.89 -0.68 -11.75
C ARG A 92 -3.13 -1.79 -10.75
N GLY A 93 -4.14 -2.63 -11.05
CA GLY A 93 -4.47 -3.78 -10.22
C GLY A 93 -3.45 -4.93 -10.30
N VAL A 94 -3.54 -5.85 -9.32
CA VAL A 94 -2.66 -7.03 -9.20
C VAL A 94 -2.57 -7.84 -10.49
N ASP A 95 -3.70 -8.12 -11.15
CA ASP A 95 -3.70 -9.01 -12.31
C ASP A 95 -3.06 -8.35 -13.55
N PHE A 96 -3.14 -7.02 -13.69
CA PHE A 96 -2.43 -6.27 -14.73
C PHE A 96 -0.91 -6.37 -14.53
N ILE A 97 -0.46 -6.06 -13.31
CA ILE A 97 0.97 -6.13 -12.95
C ILE A 97 1.48 -7.57 -13.10
N ALA A 98 0.69 -8.56 -12.70
CA ALA A 98 1.05 -9.97 -12.82
C ALA A 98 1.24 -10.42 -14.28
N ASN A 99 0.37 -9.99 -15.20
CA ASN A 99 0.51 -10.29 -16.63
C ASN A 99 1.81 -9.70 -17.17
N ARG A 100 2.05 -8.40 -16.91
CA ARG A 100 3.26 -7.71 -17.36
C ARG A 100 4.53 -8.32 -16.76
N LEU A 101 4.51 -8.72 -15.49
CA LEU A 101 5.63 -9.39 -14.85
C LEU A 101 5.91 -10.78 -15.45
N ALA A 102 4.86 -11.54 -15.79
CA ALA A 102 5.03 -12.85 -16.42
C ALA A 102 5.72 -12.72 -17.78
N ASP A 103 5.32 -11.72 -18.57
CA ASP A 103 5.88 -11.45 -19.89
C ASP A 103 7.31 -10.92 -19.80
N GLU A 104 7.54 -9.86 -19.01
CA GLU A 104 8.82 -9.15 -18.97
C GLU A 104 9.92 -9.92 -18.23
N MET A 105 9.55 -10.71 -17.21
CA MET A 105 10.51 -11.53 -16.46
C MET A 105 10.60 -12.97 -16.97
N GLU A 106 9.77 -13.37 -17.94
CA GLU A 106 9.65 -14.74 -18.44
C GLU A 106 9.42 -15.79 -17.33
N ILE A 107 8.64 -15.42 -16.30
CA ILE A 107 8.30 -16.28 -15.18
C ILE A 107 6.86 -16.79 -15.27
N PRO A 108 6.53 -17.96 -14.68
CA PRO A 108 5.15 -18.44 -14.69
C PRO A 108 4.18 -17.43 -14.07
N TYR A 109 3.01 -17.23 -14.68
CA TYR A 109 2.01 -16.27 -14.21
C TYR A 109 1.68 -16.41 -12.72
N ARG A 110 1.58 -17.64 -12.21
CA ARG A 110 1.35 -17.89 -10.77
C ARG A 110 2.43 -17.26 -9.88
N ARG A 111 3.69 -17.31 -10.31
CA ARG A 111 4.83 -16.69 -9.62
C ARG A 111 4.75 -15.17 -9.73
N ALA A 112 4.55 -14.66 -10.95
CA ALA A 112 4.37 -13.22 -11.21
C ALA A 112 3.24 -12.60 -10.36
N ARG A 113 2.12 -13.31 -10.23
CA ARG A 113 0.98 -12.89 -9.42
C ARG A 113 1.27 -12.83 -7.93
N ASN A 114 2.11 -13.73 -7.41
CA ASN A 114 2.54 -13.67 -6.02
C ASN A 114 3.47 -12.48 -5.79
N VAL A 115 4.39 -12.21 -6.72
CA VAL A 115 5.27 -11.02 -6.67
C VAL A 115 4.41 -9.75 -6.70
N ALA A 116 3.48 -9.62 -7.66
CA ALA A 116 2.60 -8.46 -7.76
C ALA A 116 1.84 -8.17 -6.46
N ARG A 117 1.26 -9.21 -5.83
CA ARG A 117 0.57 -9.07 -4.54
C ARG A 117 1.50 -8.63 -3.41
N ASN A 118 2.68 -9.25 -3.36
CA ASN A 118 3.67 -8.96 -2.33
C ASN A 118 4.11 -7.50 -2.40
N GLU A 119 4.48 -7.02 -3.59
CA GLU A 119 4.97 -5.66 -3.76
C GLU A 119 3.89 -4.60 -3.57
N ILE A 120 2.64 -4.87 -3.97
CA ILE A 120 1.51 -3.97 -3.65
C ILE A 120 1.29 -3.91 -2.13
N GLY A 121 1.34 -5.05 -1.43
CA GLY A 121 1.21 -5.10 0.04
C GLY A 121 2.35 -4.35 0.75
N ASN A 122 3.58 -4.54 0.29
CA ASN A 122 4.75 -3.81 0.79
C ASN A 122 4.60 -2.30 0.58
N GLN A 123 4.13 -1.87 -0.59
CA GLN A 123 3.94 -0.45 -0.87
C GLN A 123 2.83 0.16 0.00
N ALA A 124 1.73 -0.58 0.22
CA ALA A 124 0.67 -0.13 1.11
C ALA A 124 1.20 0.08 2.54
N TRP A 125 1.98 -0.87 3.06
CA TRP A 125 2.66 -0.74 4.35
C TRP A 125 3.55 0.50 4.40
N ASN A 126 4.39 0.69 3.38
CA ASN A 126 5.36 1.79 3.35
C ASN A 126 4.68 3.17 3.36
N LEU A 127 3.58 3.32 2.61
CA LEU A 127 2.78 4.55 2.60
C LEU A 127 2.12 4.78 3.95
N GLU A 128 1.54 3.74 4.52
CA GLU A 128 0.87 3.80 5.81
C GLU A 128 1.85 4.14 6.95
N GLU A 129 3.02 3.52 6.99
CA GLU A 129 4.09 3.81 7.95
C GLU A 129 4.62 5.23 7.83
N ALA A 130 4.81 5.72 6.59
CA ALA A 130 5.24 7.10 6.36
C ALA A 130 4.22 8.11 6.91
N ASN A 131 2.94 7.87 6.67
CA ASN A 131 1.85 8.71 7.18
C ASN A 131 1.77 8.66 8.71
N ALA A 132 1.86 7.47 9.29
CA ALA A 132 1.85 7.29 10.74
C ALA A 132 3.02 8.03 11.42
N ARG A 133 4.22 7.91 10.85
CA ARG A 133 5.41 8.60 11.35
C ARG A 133 5.26 10.13 11.28
N ILE A 134 4.68 10.68 10.20
CA ILE A 134 4.40 12.12 10.09
C ILE A 134 3.41 12.57 11.16
N ALA A 135 2.41 11.74 11.47
CA ALA A 135 1.44 11.98 12.54
C ALA A 135 2.03 11.78 13.96
N GLY A 136 3.30 11.41 14.09
CA GLY A 136 3.96 11.17 15.37
C GLY A 136 3.70 9.79 15.98
N MET A 137 3.04 8.89 15.24
CA MET A 137 2.79 7.51 15.65
C MET A 137 3.99 6.64 15.27
N ASN A 138 4.64 6.05 16.28
CA ASN A 138 5.86 5.24 16.09
C ASN A 138 5.71 3.79 16.55
N ILE A 139 4.52 3.44 17.02
CA ILE A 139 4.17 2.12 17.55
C ILE A 139 2.89 1.69 16.84
N TYR A 140 2.76 0.40 16.55
CA TYR A 140 1.50 -0.17 16.10
C TYR A 140 1.15 -1.42 16.90
N ARG A 141 -0.14 -1.66 17.05
CA ARG A 141 -0.72 -2.92 17.50
C ARG A 141 -0.98 -3.80 16.28
N TRP A 142 -0.55 -5.06 16.32
CA TRP A 142 -0.79 -6.01 15.23
C TRP A 142 -2.25 -6.42 15.22
N ARG A 143 -2.95 -6.25 14.09
CA ARG A 143 -4.32 -6.72 13.89
C ARG A 143 -4.37 -7.77 12.78
N GLY A 144 -4.74 -8.98 13.16
CA GLY A 144 -5.02 -10.12 12.30
C GLY A 144 -6.43 -10.07 11.72
N MET A 145 -6.66 -10.91 10.72
CA MET A 145 -8.00 -11.15 10.17
C MET A 145 -8.80 -12.14 11.04
N LEU A 146 -8.10 -12.93 11.85
CA LEU A 146 -8.61 -13.95 12.76
C LEU A 146 -9.48 -15.01 12.07
N ASP A 147 -9.13 -15.34 10.82
CA ASP A 147 -9.79 -16.39 10.04
C ASP A 147 -8.90 -17.63 9.86
N GLU A 148 -9.48 -18.70 9.32
CA GLU A 148 -8.80 -19.99 9.12
C GLU A 148 -7.62 -19.94 8.14
N ARG A 149 -7.50 -18.86 7.35
CA ARG A 149 -6.44 -18.68 6.36
C ARG A 149 -5.25 -17.92 6.95
N GLU A 150 -5.40 -17.35 8.13
CA GLU A 150 -4.32 -16.67 8.84
C GLU A 150 -3.31 -17.67 9.41
N ARG A 151 -2.03 -17.31 9.35
CA ARG A 151 -0.96 -18.14 9.92
C ARG A 151 -1.06 -18.13 11.44
N LYS A 152 -0.81 -19.27 12.08
CA LYS A 152 -0.81 -19.38 13.56
C LYS A 152 0.07 -18.32 14.23
N GLU A 153 1.27 -18.09 13.70
CA GLU A 153 2.19 -17.07 14.22
C GLU A 153 1.62 -15.64 14.12
N HIS A 154 0.74 -15.35 13.16
CA HIS A 154 0.09 -14.03 13.02
C HIS A 154 -1.08 -13.89 13.99
N VAL A 155 -1.85 -14.96 14.18
CA VAL A 155 -2.90 -15.01 15.22
C VAL A 155 -2.30 -14.81 16.61
N GLU A 156 -1.14 -15.41 16.89
CA GLU A 156 -0.40 -15.22 18.15
C GLU A 156 0.10 -13.79 18.35
N ARG A 157 0.16 -12.96 17.30
CA ARG A 157 0.55 -11.55 17.38
C ARG A 157 -0.63 -10.63 17.61
N GLU A 158 -1.87 -11.12 17.46
CA GLU A 158 -3.06 -10.30 17.64
C GLU A 158 -2.97 -9.49 18.93
N GLY A 159 -3.04 -8.18 18.77
CA GLY A 159 -3.04 -7.26 19.89
C GLY A 159 -1.69 -6.91 20.50
N LYS A 160 -0.60 -7.55 20.07
CA LYS A 160 0.75 -7.22 20.53
C LYS A 160 1.27 -5.96 19.82
N ALA A 161 1.99 -5.13 20.56
CA ALA A 161 2.59 -3.93 20.02
C ALA A 161 4.02 -4.16 19.51
N TYR A 162 4.34 -3.48 18.40
CA TYR A 162 5.64 -3.51 17.74
C TYR A 162 6.03 -2.11 17.27
N THR A 163 7.32 -1.92 16.98
CA THR A 163 7.80 -0.74 16.26
C THR A 163 8.12 -1.11 14.81
N PRO A 164 7.86 -0.24 13.82
CA PRO A 164 8.18 -0.52 12.41
C PRO A 164 9.62 -0.96 12.15
N THR A 165 10.57 -0.46 12.97
CA THR A 165 12.00 -0.73 12.90
C THR A 165 12.44 -2.01 13.61
N ARG A 166 11.57 -2.62 14.43
CA ARG A 166 11.80 -3.90 15.12
C ARG A 166 10.57 -4.79 14.94
N PRO A 167 10.25 -5.18 13.69
CA PRO A 167 9.12 -6.04 13.42
C PRO A 167 9.36 -7.46 13.93
N PRO A 168 8.32 -8.30 13.96
CA PRO A 168 8.47 -9.74 13.98
C PRO A 168 9.39 -10.27 12.86
N ARG A 169 9.84 -11.53 13.01
CA ARG A 169 10.86 -12.15 12.14
C ARG A 169 10.54 -12.11 10.64
N ASP A 170 9.28 -12.24 10.25
CA ASP A 170 8.83 -12.26 8.86
C ASP A 170 8.35 -10.90 8.34
N GLY A 171 8.45 -9.84 9.16
CA GLY A 171 8.14 -8.46 8.77
C GLY A 171 6.96 -7.85 9.51
N ASN A 172 6.61 -6.62 9.11
CA ASN A 172 5.45 -5.88 9.61
C ASN A 172 4.14 -6.45 9.04
N PRO A 173 2.96 -6.13 9.62
CA PRO A 173 1.70 -6.60 9.05
C PRO A 173 1.56 -6.15 7.59
N GLY A 174 0.94 -7.00 6.75
CA GLY A 174 0.80 -6.76 5.32
C GLY A 174 2.03 -7.07 4.46
N GLN A 175 3.25 -7.06 5.00
CA GLN A 175 4.48 -7.32 4.23
C GLN A 175 4.75 -8.81 3.92
N PRO A 176 4.55 -9.78 4.84
CA PRO A 176 4.77 -11.18 4.53
C PRO A 176 3.89 -11.62 3.36
N ASN A 177 4.40 -12.49 2.48
CA ASN A 177 3.68 -12.96 1.29
C ASN A 177 2.22 -13.39 1.62
N GLY A 178 1.23 -12.77 1.00
CA GLY A 178 -0.18 -13.10 1.19
C GLY A 178 -0.74 -12.77 2.60
N CYS A 179 -0.02 -11.99 3.40
CA CYS A 179 -0.49 -11.45 4.66
C CYS A 179 -1.64 -10.46 4.40
N ARG A 180 -2.66 -10.50 5.25
CA ARG A 180 -3.80 -9.57 5.25
C ARG A 180 -3.94 -8.82 6.58
N CYS A 181 -3.01 -9.04 7.50
CA CYS A 181 -2.95 -8.34 8.76
C CYS A 181 -2.64 -6.86 8.50
N PHE A 182 -3.03 -5.99 9.41
CA PHE A 182 -2.86 -4.55 9.29
C PHE A 182 -2.35 -3.95 10.62
N PRO A 183 -1.65 -2.81 10.59
CA PRO A 183 -1.30 -2.09 11.80
C PRO A 183 -2.48 -1.28 12.32
N GLU A 184 -2.62 -1.25 13.64
CA GLU A 184 -3.38 -0.20 14.32
C GLU A 184 -2.38 0.73 15.00
N TRP A 185 -2.21 1.93 14.44
CA TRP A 185 -1.20 2.88 14.89
C TRP A 185 -1.55 3.52 16.24
N LEU A 186 -0.52 3.70 17.06
CA LEU A 186 -0.60 4.22 18.42
C LEU A 186 0.33 5.44 18.57
N PHE A 187 -0.10 6.45 19.32
CA PHE A 187 0.68 7.67 19.55
C PHE A 187 1.76 7.46 20.62
N SER A 188 1.47 6.66 21.65
CA SER A 188 2.31 6.54 22.82
C SER A 188 2.39 5.11 23.37
N ALA A 189 3.40 4.87 24.23
CA ALA A 189 3.52 3.61 24.96
C ALA A 189 2.39 3.41 25.99
N SER A 190 1.75 4.48 26.48
CA SER A 190 0.56 4.34 27.32
C SER A 190 -0.64 3.83 26.55
N ASP A 191 -0.77 4.17 25.26
CA ASP A 191 -1.83 3.65 24.40
C ASP A 191 -1.68 2.13 24.20
N VAL A 192 -0.44 1.63 24.22
CA VAL A 192 -0.15 0.18 24.20
C VAL A 192 -0.70 -0.50 25.45
N GLU A 193 -0.45 0.06 26.62
CA GLU A 193 -0.89 -0.54 27.89
C GLU A 193 -2.43 -0.57 28.00
N GLU A 194 -3.09 0.49 27.53
CA GLU A 194 -4.55 0.54 27.44
C GLU A 194 -5.10 -0.51 26.45
N ALA A 195 -4.48 -0.61 25.28
CA ALA A 195 -4.82 -1.59 24.27
C ALA A 195 -4.63 -3.04 24.75
N GLU A 196 -3.55 -3.34 25.47
CA GLU A 196 -3.29 -4.67 26.05
C GLU A 196 -4.34 -5.03 27.12
N LYS A 197 -4.74 -4.07 27.96
CA LYS A 197 -5.82 -4.25 28.96
C LYS A 197 -7.17 -4.54 28.29
N GLU A 198 -7.50 -3.85 27.20
CA GLU A 198 -8.72 -4.06 26.42
C GLU A 198 -8.81 -5.51 25.90
N ILE A 199 -7.71 -6.06 25.40
CA ILE A 199 -7.65 -7.43 24.86
C ILE A 199 -7.74 -8.47 25.98
N ALA A 200 -7.04 -8.26 27.09
CA ALA A 200 -7.14 -9.13 28.26
C ALA A 200 -8.59 -9.21 28.78
N ALA A 201 -9.32 -8.10 28.74
CA ALA A 201 -10.74 -8.06 29.09
C ALA A 201 -11.65 -8.81 28.08
N ARG A 202 -11.27 -8.88 26.80
CA ARG A 202 -12.01 -9.63 25.77
C ARG A 202 -11.78 -11.14 25.82
N ASN A 203 -10.58 -11.57 26.23
CA ASN A 203 -10.19 -12.99 26.27
C ASN A 203 -10.55 -13.69 27.59
N THR A 204 -11.18 -12.99 28.53
CA THR A 204 -11.64 -13.53 29.82
C THR A 204 -13.14 -13.89 29.84
N GLY A 205 -13.80 -13.84 28.67
CA GLY A 205 -15.19 -14.25 28.46
C GLY A 205 -15.36 -15.65 27.89
#